data_AF-A0A6B1BXC9-F1
#
_entry.id   AF-A0A6B1BXC9-F1
#
_cell.length_a   1.000
_cell.length_b   1.000
_cell.length_c   1.000
_cell.angle_alpha   90.00
_cell.angle_beta   90.00
_cell.angle_gamma   90.00
#
_symmetry.space_group_name_H-M   'P 1'
#
loop_
_entity.id
_entity.type
_entity.pdbx_description
1 polymer ?
#
loop_
_entity_poly.entity_id
_entity_poly.type
_entity_poly.pdbx_seq_one_letter_code
_entity_poly.pdbx_strand_id
1 'polypeptide(L)'
;MDDDVSLPDFLPLWGADLVGSSSRRHDFTQVFADHQNNADGQARLEEYLNDSFAHTLRLVERAKDEGHVDPEISTAAVALALQTVEVGVHMIRSGGLDEDLIPPTSDWIACIERYFGGVRPLPAD
;
A
#
# COMPACT_ATOMS: atom_id res chain seq x y z
N MET A 1 -4.98 8.38 -9.92
CA MET A 1 -5.82 8.26 -8.71
C MET A 1 -6.07 9.69 -8.29
N ASP A 2 -7.32 10.10 -8.10
CA ASP A 2 -7.62 11.50 -7.73
C ASP A 2 -6.87 11.87 -6.45
N ASP A 3 -6.15 13.00 -6.47
CA ASP A 3 -5.44 13.55 -5.32
C ASP A 3 -6.38 14.00 -4.18
N ASP A 4 -7.69 13.72 -4.31
CA ASP A 4 -8.75 14.19 -3.43
C ASP A 4 -9.25 13.17 -2.39
N VAL A 5 -8.74 11.94 -2.41
CA VAL A 5 -9.18 10.87 -1.51
C VAL A 5 -8.45 10.98 -0.16
N SER A 6 -9.21 11.05 0.93
CA SER A 6 -8.68 11.04 2.30
C SER A 6 -8.09 9.66 2.65
N LEU A 7 -7.16 9.58 3.61
CA LEU A 7 -6.59 8.28 4.01
C LEU A 7 -7.65 7.27 4.52
N PRO A 8 -8.68 7.68 5.30
CA PRO A 8 -9.78 6.79 5.67
C PRO A 8 -10.55 6.21 4.49
N ASP A 9 -10.75 6.97 3.41
CA ASP A 9 -11.45 6.50 2.20
C ASP A 9 -10.52 5.69 1.30
N PHE A 10 -9.22 6.02 1.30
CA PHE A 10 -8.19 5.32 0.56
C PHE A 10 -7.98 3.90 1.08
N LEU A 11 -7.88 3.71 2.39
CA LEU A 11 -7.50 2.42 2.99
C LEU A 11 -8.39 1.24 2.57
N PRO A 12 -9.74 1.35 2.58
CA PRO A 12 -10.61 0.27 2.10
C PRO A 12 -10.46 -0.01 0.61
N LEU A 13 -10.32 1.03 -0.22
CA LEU A 13 -10.17 0.90 -1.68
C LEU A 13 -8.83 0.27 -2.04
N TRP A 14 -7.75 0.76 -1.43
CA TRP A 14 -6.40 0.21 -1.55
C TRP A 14 -6.36 -1.23 -1.05
N GLY A 15 -6.89 -1.51 0.14
CA GLY A 15 -6.97 -2.86 0.69
C GLY A 15 -7.71 -3.84 -0.23
N ALA A 16 -8.86 -3.42 -0.78
CA ALA A 16 -9.62 -4.24 -1.72
C ALA A 16 -8.83 -4.58 -2.99
N ASP A 17 -8.07 -3.62 -3.55
CA ASP A 17 -7.27 -3.82 -4.77
C ASP A 17 -6.15 -4.86 -4.56
N LEU A 18 -5.57 -4.92 -3.36
CA LEU A 18 -4.47 -5.85 -3.05
C LEU A 18 -4.86 -7.32 -3.12
N VAL A 19 -6.08 -7.67 -2.68
CA VAL A 19 -6.60 -9.05 -2.68
C VAL A 19 -7.56 -9.32 -3.86
N GLY A 20 -8.07 -8.28 -4.50
CA GLY A 20 -8.93 -8.38 -5.67
C GLY A 20 -8.21 -8.89 -6.94
N SER A 21 -8.98 -9.15 -8.00
CA SER A 21 -8.44 -9.52 -9.30
C SER A 21 -7.96 -8.27 -10.06
N SER A 22 -6.82 -7.71 -9.69
CA SER A 22 -6.27 -6.53 -10.39
C SER A 22 -5.35 -6.94 -11.55
N SER A 23 -5.42 -6.20 -12.66
CA SER A 23 -4.50 -6.31 -13.80
C SER A 23 -3.07 -5.88 -13.44
N ARG A 24 -2.93 -4.98 -12.44
CA ARG A 24 -1.64 -4.48 -11.93
C ARG A 24 -0.72 -5.58 -11.40
N ARG A 25 -1.30 -6.70 -10.92
CA ARG A 25 -0.55 -7.89 -10.47
C ARG A 25 0.37 -8.46 -11.56
N HIS A 26 -0.07 -8.45 -12.82
CA HIS A 26 0.73 -8.98 -13.93
C HIS A 26 1.94 -8.08 -14.21
N ASP A 27 1.72 -6.76 -14.22
CA ASP A 27 2.76 -5.77 -14.46
C ASP A 27 3.81 -5.78 -13.34
N PHE A 28 3.39 -5.90 -12.08
CA PHE A 28 4.30 -5.99 -10.93
C PHE A 28 5.18 -7.24 -10.99
N THR A 29 4.60 -8.40 -11.29
CA THR A 29 5.34 -9.66 -11.41
C THR A 29 6.40 -9.58 -12.49
N GLN A 30 6.05 -8.99 -13.64
CA GLN A 30 6.95 -8.88 -14.79
C GLN A 30 8.12 -7.93 -14.49
N VAL A 31 7.86 -6.77 -13.86
CA VAL A 31 8.92 -5.83 -13.46
C VAL A 31 9.86 -6.45 -12.41
N PHE A 32 9.32 -7.19 -11.43
CA PHE A 32 10.13 -7.92 -10.45
C PHE A 32 10.82 -9.18 -11.02
N ALA A 33 10.40 -9.73 -12.15
CA ALA A 33 11.15 -10.79 -12.81
C ALA A 33 12.30 -10.22 -13.65
N ASP A 34 12.05 -9.11 -14.34
CA ASP A 34 12.99 -8.52 -15.30
C ASP A 34 14.16 -7.77 -14.62
N HIS A 35 13.98 -7.26 -13.39
CA HIS A 35 15.00 -6.45 -12.71
C HIS A 35 16.32 -7.20 -12.41
N GLN A 36 16.30 -8.53 -12.28
CA GLN A 36 17.50 -9.29 -11.89
C GLN A 36 18.55 -9.38 -13.00
N ASN A 37 18.14 -9.18 -14.26
CA ASN A 37 18.99 -9.41 -15.43
C ASN A 37 18.98 -8.25 -16.44
N ASN A 38 18.33 -7.13 -16.13
CA ASN A 38 18.19 -6.00 -17.04
C ASN A 38 18.26 -4.66 -16.29
N ALA A 39 19.26 -3.83 -16.62
CA ALA A 39 19.43 -2.49 -16.05
C ALA A 39 18.23 -1.57 -16.33
N ASP A 40 17.58 -1.71 -17.49
CA ASP A 40 16.36 -0.94 -17.81
C ASP A 40 15.18 -1.40 -16.94
N GLY A 41 15.13 -2.69 -16.59
CA GLY A 41 14.15 -3.24 -15.67
C GLY A 41 14.36 -2.73 -14.24
N GLN A 42 15.62 -2.66 -13.80
CA GLN A 42 15.97 -2.09 -12.50
C GLN A 42 15.63 -0.60 -12.41
N ALA A 43 15.94 0.20 -13.43
CA ALA A 43 15.62 1.62 -13.45
C ALA A 43 14.10 1.88 -13.42
N ARG A 44 13.32 1.10 -14.17
CA ARG A 44 11.85 1.18 -14.15
C ARG A 44 11.24 0.80 -12.79
N LEU A 45 11.80 -0.24 -12.15
CA LEU A 45 11.37 -0.63 -10.81
C LEU A 45 11.68 0.46 -9.79
N GLU A 46 12.88 1.04 -9.85
CA GLU A 46 13.28 2.15 -8.98
C GLU A 46 12.38 3.38 -9.16
N GLU A 47 12.12 3.79 -10.41
CA GLU A 47 11.20 4.90 -10.73
C GLU A 47 9.80 4.62 -10.16
N TYR A 48 9.25 3.43 -10.42
CA TYR A 48 7.93 3.04 -9.93
C TYR A 48 7.84 3.08 -8.38
N LEU A 49 8.83 2.50 -7.69
CA LEU A 49 8.84 2.46 -6.23
C LEU A 49 8.97 3.86 -5.62
N ASN A 50 9.81 4.71 -6.22
CA ASN A 50 9.99 6.09 -5.77
C ASN A 50 8.74 6.94 -5.99
N ASP A 51 8.09 6.82 -7.16
CA ASP A 51 6.86 7.56 -7.47
C ASP A 51 5.69 7.13 -6.57
N SER A 52 5.52 5.82 -6.38
CA SER A 52 4.55 5.25 -5.45
C SER A 52 4.81 5.73 -4.02
N PHE A 53 6.06 5.68 -3.55
CA PHE A 53 6.41 6.14 -2.20
C PHE A 53 6.17 7.65 -2.02
N ALA A 54 6.53 8.46 -3.02
CA ALA A 54 6.29 9.90 -2.99
C ALA A 54 4.81 10.25 -2.94
N HIS A 55 3.96 9.50 -3.66
CA HIS A 55 2.51 9.64 -3.57
C HIS A 55 1.99 9.28 -2.17
N THR A 56 2.42 8.14 -1.61
CA THR A 56 2.02 7.71 -0.27
C THR A 56 2.46 8.69 0.82
N LEU A 57 3.65 9.30 0.70
CA LEU A 57 4.08 10.37 1.60
C LEU A 57 3.11 11.54 1.62
N ARG A 58 2.68 12.02 0.45
CA ARG A 58 1.71 13.13 0.34
C ARG A 58 0.36 12.77 0.96
N LEU A 59 -0.10 11.55 0.75
CA LEU A 59 -1.34 11.05 1.35
C LEU A 59 -1.26 11.05 2.89
N VAL A 60 -0.14 10.59 3.46
CA VAL A 60 0.05 10.55 4.92
C VAL A 60 0.18 11.95 5.51
N GLU A 61 0.93 12.86 4.89
CA GLU A 61 1.01 14.26 5.36
C GLU A 61 -0.37 14.91 5.39
N ARG A 62 -1.14 14.77 4.31
CA ARG A 62 -2.51 15.26 4.25
C ARG A 62 -3.39 14.64 5.36
N ALA A 63 -3.26 13.34 5.59
CA ALA A 63 -4.01 12.65 6.64
C ALA A 63 -3.66 13.14 8.06
N LYS A 64 -2.44 13.63 8.29
CA LYS A 64 -2.06 14.30 9.54
C LYS A 64 -2.74 15.66 9.66
N ASP A 65 -2.71 16.46 8.58
CA ASP A 65 -3.39 17.76 8.54
C ASP A 65 -4.91 17.63 8.78
N GLU A 66 -5.51 16.53 8.33
CA GLU A 66 -6.93 16.19 8.52
C GLU A 66 -7.24 15.53 9.89
N GLY A 67 -6.22 15.26 10.72
CA GLY A 67 -6.40 14.63 12.04
C GLY A 67 -6.71 13.14 12.01
N HIS A 68 -6.43 12.46 10.90
CA HIS A 68 -6.60 11.00 10.74
C HIS A 68 -5.36 10.20 11.15
N VAL A 69 -4.20 10.85 11.18
CA VAL A 69 -2.91 10.26 11.61
C VAL A 69 -2.34 11.12 12.75
N ASP A 70 -1.79 10.47 13.76
CA ASP A 70 -1.08 11.13 14.85
C ASP A 70 0.08 11.97 14.29
N PRO A 71 0.09 13.31 14.52
CA PRO A 71 1.13 14.18 13.98
C PRO A 71 2.55 13.82 14.46
N GLU A 72 2.67 13.17 15.62
CA GLU A 72 3.97 12.79 16.22
C GLU A 72 4.58 11.54 15.56
N ILE A 73 3.80 10.73 14.83
CA ILE A 73 4.32 9.55 14.14
C ILE A 73 5.03 9.97 12.85
N SER A 74 6.20 9.40 12.56
CA SER A 74 6.94 9.71 11.32
C SER A 74 6.13 9.39 10.06
N THR A 75 5.93 10.40 9.19
CA THR A 75 5.23 10.25 7.90
C THR A 75 5.89 9.17 7.04
N ALA A 76 7.22 9.21 6.95
CA ALA A 76 7.98 8.25 6.16
C ALA A 76 7.84 6.81 6.70
N ALA A 77 7.68 6.64 8.02
CA ALA A 77 7.47 5.33 8.61
C ALA A 77 6.08 4.75 8.25
N VAL A 78 5.03 5.58 8.30
CA VAL A 78 3.68 5.15 7.88
C VAL A 78 3.66 4.84 6.38
N ALA A 79 4.26 5.70 5.56
CA ALA A 79 4.34 5.48 4.11
C ALA A 79 5.09 4.19 3.76
N LEU A 80 6.21 3.92 4.46
CA LEU A 80 6.97 2.69 4.27
C LEU A 80 6.19 1.45 4.71
N ALA A 81 5.42 1.55 5.79
CA ALA A 81 4.56 0.46 6.24
C ALA A 81 3.46 0.14 5.21
N LEU A 82 2.80 1.16 4.66
CA LEU A 82 1.82 0.99 3.57
C LEU A 82 2.45 0.31 2.36
N GLN A 83 3.58 0.83 1.88
CA GLN A 83 4.25 0.28 0.69
C GLN A 83 4.77 -1.16 0.93
N THR A 84 5.25 -1.47 2.14
CA THR A 84 5.69 -2.83 2.49
C THR A 84 4.54 -3.83 2.44
N VAL A 85 3.35 -3.45 2.92
CA VAL A 85 2.16 -4.31 2.83
C VAL A 85 1.75 -4.53 1.37
N GLU A 86 1.70 -3.46 0.58
CA GLU A 86 1.37 -3.54 -0.85
C GLU A 86 2.32 -4.46 -1.62
N VAL A 87 3.63 -4.21 -1.52
CA VAL A 87 4.65 -5.04 -2.18
C VAL A 87 4.60 -6.47 -1.66
N GLY A 88 4.47 -6.67 -0.34
CA GLY A 88 4.41 -8.00 0.26
C GLY A 88 3.23 -8.84 -0.24
N VAL A 89 2.03 -8.25 -0.30
CA VAL A 89 0.84 -8.93 -0.83
C VAL A 89 1.03 -9.25 -2.32
N HIS A 90 1.52 -8.30 -3.11
CA HIS A 90 1.80 -8.55 -4.53
C HIS A 90 2.81 -9.67 -4.73
N MET A 91 3.92 -9.70 -3.98
CA MET A 91 4.95 -10.73 -4.09
C MET A 91 4.41 -12.13 -3.72
N ILE A 92 3.66 -12.24 -2.62
CA ILE A 92 3.07 -13.51 -2.19
C ILE A 92 2.09 -14.05 -3.24
N ARG A 93 1.19 -13.20 -3.75
CA ARG A 93 0.21 -13.60 -4.77
C ARG A 93 0.88 -13.96 -6.09
N SER A 94 1.90 -13.21 -6.49
CA SER A 94 2.66 -13.45 -7.72
C SER A 94 3.50 -14.72 -7.65
N GLY A 95 3.90 -15.13 -6.44
CA GLY A 95 4.55 -16.42 -6.18
C GLY A 95 3.62 -17.64 -6.33
N GLY A 96 2.35 -17.44 -6.70
CA GLY A 96 1.39 -18.52 -6.91
C GLY A 96 0.66 -18.96 -5.65
N LEU A 97 0.43 -18.05 -4.70
CA LEU A 97 -0.46 -18.32 -3.57
C LEU A 97 -1.80 -18.83 -4.09
N ASP A 98 -2.24 -19.98 -3.56
CA ASP A 98 -3.54 -20.56 -3.88
C ASP A 98 -4.67 -19.57 -3.56
N GLU A 99 -5.59 -19.38 -4.50
CA GLU A 99 -6.69 -18.42 -4.35
C GLU A 99 -7.62 -18.81 -3.18
N ASP A 100 -7.69 -20.10 -2.83
CA ASP A 100 -8.42 -20.60 -1.66
C ASP A 100 -7.80 -20.16 -0.32
N LEU A 101 -6.54 -19.71 -0.32
CA LEU A 101 -5.83 -19.19 0.85
C LEU A 101 -5.93 -17.66 0.96
N ILE A 102 -6.49 -16.98 -0.04
CA ILE A 102 -6.70 -15.53 0.00
C ILE A 102 -7.91 -15.24 0.89
N PRO A 103 -7.78 -14.35 1.89
CA PRO A 103 -8.90 -14.03 2.77
C PRO A 103 -10.04 -13.35 1.99
N PRO A 104 -11.29 -13.49 2.45
CA PRO A 104 -12.38 -12.67 1.95
C PRO A 104 -12.01 -11.17 2.01
N THR A 105 -12.38 -10.41 0.97
CA THR A 105 -12.02 -8.98 0.88
C THR A 105 -12.46 -8.18 2.10
N SER A 106 -13.62 -8.50 2.68
CA SER A 106 -14.12 -7.87 3.92
C SER A 106 -13.20 -8.09 5.11
N ASP A 107 -12.69 -9.31 5.27
CA ASP A 107 -11.85 -9.70 6.41
C ASP A 107 -10.47 -9.05 6.30
N TRP A 108 -9.96 -8.97 5.06
CA TRP A 108 -8.73 -8.26 4.75
C TRP A 108 -8.83 -6.76 5.02
N ILE A 109 -9.90 -6.10 4.57
CA ILE A 109 -10.13 -4.67 4.83
C ILE A 109 -10.18 -4.42 6.35
N ALA A 110 -10.96 -5.22 7.09
CA ALA A 110 -11.04 -5.09 8.55
C ALA A 110 -9.69 -5.28 9.24
N CYS A 111 -8.85 -6.20 8.74
CA CYS A 111 -7.49 -6.40 9.23
C CYS A 111 -6.61 -5.16 9.01
N ILE A 112 -6.61 -4.61 7.79
CA ILE A 112 -5.84 -3.43 7.40
C ILE A 112 -6.28 -2.19 8.19
N GLU A 113 -7.58 -1.95 8.31
CA GLU A 113 -8.12 -0.84 9.09
C GLU A 113 -7.69 -0.93 10.56
N ARG A 114 -7.64 -2.14 11.12
CA ARG A 114 -7.20 -2.35 12.50
C ARG A 114 -5.68 -2.22 12.65
N TYR A 115 -4.91 -2.69 11.68
CA TYR A 115 -3.44 -2.58 11.66
C TYR A 115 -2.99 -1.12 11.58
N PHE A 116 -3.54 -0.35 10.63
CA PHE A 116 -3.25 1.08 10.50
C PHE A 116 -4.06 1.94 11.47
N GLY A 117 -5.06 1.40 12.16
CA GLY A 117 -5.76 2.09 13.25
C GLY A 117 -4.82 2.52 14.38
N GLY A 118 -3.67 1.84 14.54
CA GLY A 118 -2.64 2.20 15.52
C GLY A 118 -1.90 3.50 15.22
N VAL A 119 -2.02 4.08 14.02
CA VAL A 119 -1.42 5.39 13.70
C VAL A 119 -2.39 6.56 13.90
N ARG A 120 -3.62 6.31 14.34
CA ARG A 120 -4.61 7.36 14.61
C ARG A 120 -4.26 8.11 15.89
N PRO A 121 -4.62 9.40 16.02
CA PRO A 121 -4.47 10.12 17.27
C PRO A 121 -5.18 9.41 18.43
N LEU A 122 -4.58 9.46 19.62
CA LEU A 122 -5.26 9.00 20.83
C LEU A 122 -6.50 9.87 21.11
N PRO A 123 -7.57 9.31 21.69
CA PRO A 123 -8.69 10.11 22.18
C PRO A 123 -8.16 11.17 23.15
N ALA A 124 -8.67 12.40 23.04
CA ALA A 124 -8.43 13.40 24.07
C ALA A 124 -9.08 12.93 25.38
N ASP A 125 -8.30 12.89 26.46
CA ASP A 125 -8.76 12.58 27.82
C ASP A 125 -9.81 13.59 28.33
#